data_AF-A0A975B3N5-F1
#
_entry.id   AF-A0A975B3N5-F1
#
_cell.length_a   1.000
_cell.length_b   1.000
_cell.length_c   1.000
_cell.angle_alpha   90.00
_cell.angle_beta   90.00
_cell.angle_gamma   90.00
#
_symmetry.space_group_name_H-M   'P 1'
#
loop_
_entity.id
_entity.type
_entity.pdbx_description
1 polymer ?
#
loop_
_entity_poly.entity_id
_entity_poly.type
_entity_poly.pdbx_seq_one_letter_code
_entity_poly.pdbx_strand_id
1 'polypeptide(L)'
;MKQLEKLFERIVSRTKINLRELDFDLDKYVKDILPLEQLTKFYSFYGITSHHPIHFRFKNSNLAGSYFLGICNVENSILYKSDIRGDELKLKDESFQFQDTEIILDVDEIISIKNSLLIKTLVHNFSHDPEKIDLFLIKNTISCPYANIHGAPMDGCFLGPFSTVDLTTLHDCVIGTFSYVQAGRLSHTNVPSGQVWVKYGELFDFKYRFPEEELRHYITLKPGEGAVGRFMDFAEDRKTEFQRLYNVVHLDSPIEVPLGASINRYSVFLGQSHIEENVLVAQRAFIESSYMGKGANAQENCYISESRLEGYNVTAHGATIIHAKLNQKVFVGFNSFIQGKKDCELTVGRGSIIMPHTIIHLSDPMEIPPGYLVWGYIKNAEDLKNNSISLDRLSKVKDKIEIGNMTFKGSGAVFVDAFQHRIEHILEENGAYFDGELNRGHAQMGQNISFNIIQPYSRGPLEGLYPSIEIQP
;
A
#
# COMPACT_ATOMS: atom_id res chain seq x y z
N MET A 1 -9.46 -27.00 -14.60
CA MET A 1 -9.92 -25.68 -14.12
C MET A 1 -11.34 -25.60 -13.50
N LYS A 2 -12.23 -26.58 -13.67
CA LYS A 2 -13.65 -26.51 -13.21
C LYS A 2 -13.88 -26.02 -11.76
N GLN A 3 -13.05 -26.44 -10.80
CA GLN A 3 -13.22 -26.02 -9.40
C GLN A 3 -12.78 -24.57 -9.15
N LEU A 4 -11.81 -24.08 -9.92
CA LEU A 4 -11.37 -22.69 -9.86
C LEU A 4 -12.44 -21.73 -10.41
N GLU A 5 -13.09 -22.10 -11.52
CA GLU A 5 -14.24 -21.36 -12.08
C GLU A 5 -15.38 -21.26 -11.05
N LYS A 6 -15.77 -22.39 -10.45
CA LYS A 6 -16.77 -22.40 -9.38
C LYS A 6 -16.39 -21.55 -8.17
N LEU A 7 -15.11 -21.57 -7.80
CA LEU A 7 -14.60 -20.74 -6.70
C LEU A 7 -14.77 -19.26 -7.03
N PHE A 8 -14.35 -18.85 -8.23
CA PHE A 8 -14.50 -17.49 -8.72
C PHE A 8 -15.97 -17.04 -8.73
N GLU A 9 -16.86 -17.81 -9.37
CA GLU A 9 -18.30 -17.52 -9.41
C GLU A 9 -18.92 -17.37 -8.02
N ARG A 10 -18.52 -18.24 -7.08
CA ARG A 10 -18.97 -18.17 -5.68
C ARG A 10 -18.49 -16.90 -4.99
N ILE A 11 -17.23 -16.49 -5.17
CA ILE A 11 -16.70 -15.25 -4.60
C ILE A 11 -17.51 -14.06 -5.12
N VAL A 12 -17.66 -13.95 -6.45
CA VAL A 12 -18.43 -12.87 -7.09
C VAL A 12 -19.85 -12.81 -6.57
N SER A 13 -20.54 -13.96 -6.51
CA SER A 13 -21.91 -14.04 -6.02
C SER A 13 -22.04 -13.58 -4.56
N ARG A 14 -21.09 -13.96 -3.69
CA ARG A 14 -21.10 -13.53 -2.28
C ARG A 14 -20.86 -12.03 -2.15
N THR A 15 -19.84 -11.49 -2.83
CA THR A 15 -19.57 -10.05 -2.80
C THR A 15 -20.78 -9.26 -3.33
N LYS A 16 -21.39 -9.72 -4.43
CA LYS A 16 -22.60 -9.10 -5.00
C LYS A 16 -23.77 -9.03 -4.02
N ILE A 17 -23.99 -10.10 -3.23
CA ILE A 17 -25.05 -10.09 -2.21
C ILE A 17 -24.76 -9.04 -1.13
N ASN A 18 -23.51 -8.89 -0.70
CA ASN A 18 -23.14 -7.86 0.29
C ASN A 18 -23.40 -6.45 -0.28
N LEU A 19 -22.97 -6.21 -1.52
CA LEU A 19 -23.11 -4.91 -2.19
C LEU A 19 -24.51 -4.61 -2.77
N ARG A 20 -25.52 -5.46 -2.54
CA ARG A 20 -26.86 -5.40 -3.18
C ARG A 20 -27.62 -4.09 -2.94
N GLU A 21 -27.31 -3.38 -1.85
CA GLU A 21 -27.97 -2.12 -1.47
C GLU A 21 -27.30 -0.89 -2.08
N LEU A 22 -26.12 -1.07 -2.69
CA LEU A 22 -25.42 -0.04 -3.43
C LEU A 22 -25.78 -0.13 -4.90
N ASP A 23 -25.94 1.03 -5.54
CA ASP A 23 -26.10 1.13 -7.00
C ASP A 23 -24.74 0.86 -7.70
N PHE A 24 -24.26 -0.37 -7.58
CA PHE A 24 -22.97 -0.81 -8.10
C PHE A 24 -23.10 -2.18 -8.79
N ASP A 25 -22.97 -2.15 -10.11
CA ASP A 25 -23.04 -3.36 -10.94
C ASP A 25 -21.70 -4.08 -10.99
N LEU A 26 -21.48 -4.96 -10.01
CA LEU A 26 -20.25 -5.73 -9.85
C LEU A 26 -19.91 -6.56 -11.11
N ASP A 27 -20.91 -7.10 -11.79
CA ASP A 27 -20.71 -8.02 -12.91
C ASP A 27 -20.01 -7.33 -14.09
N LYS A 28 -20.27 -6.03 -14.29
CA LYS A 28 -19.61 -5.21 -15.33
C LYS A 28 -18.10 -5.13 -15.14
N TYR A 29 -17.63 -5.15 -13.91
CA TYR A 29 -16.22 -4.91 -13.57
C TYR A 29 -15.43 -6.20 -13.36
N VAL A 30 -16.08 -7.30 -12.98
CA VAL A 30 -15.39 -8.51 -12.55
C VAL A 30 -15.28 -9.58 -13.64
N LYS A 31 -16.20 -9.61 -14.61
CA LYS A 31 -16.29 -10.70 -15.60
C LYS A 31 -14.99 -10.99 -16.34
N ASP A 32 -14.24 -9.94 -16.67
CA ASP A 32 -13.00 -10.02 -17.46
C ASP A 32 -11.77 -9.48 -16.71
N ILE A 33 -11.89 -9.23 -15.40
CA ILE A 33 -10.80 -8.62 -14.61
C ILE A 33 -9.56 -9.53 -14.50
N LEU A 34 -9.75 -10.84 -14.65
CA LEU A 34 -8.71 -11.84 -14.47
C LEU A 34 -8.91 -13.03 -15.39
N PRO A 35 -8.01 -13.24 -16.38
CA PRO A 35 -8.05 -14.45 -17.19
C PRO A 35 -7.69 -15.66 -16.32
N LEU A 36 -8.64 -16.55 -16.04
CA LEU A 36 -8.45 -17.69 -15.12
C LEU A 36 -7.33 -18.64 -15.56
N GLU A 37 -7.04 -18.73 -16.86
CA GLU A 37 -5.90 -19.51 -17.37
C GLU A 37 -4.54 -18.98 -16.90
N GLN A 38 -4.45 -17.69 -16.52
CA GLN A 38 -3.22 -17.15 -15.96
C GLN A 38 -2.97 -17.68 -14.55
N LEU A 39 -4.03 -18.02 -13.81
CA LEU A 39 -3.94 -18.50 -12.43
C LEU A 39 -3.27 -19.88 -12.30
N THR A 40 -3.10 -20.61 -13.40
CA THR A 40 -2.45 -21.93 -13.42
C THR A 40 -0.95 -21.85 -13.69
N LYS A 41 -0.42 -20.67 -14.04
CA LYS A 41 0.95 -20.49 -14.56
C LYS A 41 1.97 -20.06 -13.51
N PHE A 42 1.56 -19.83 -12.27
CA PHE A 42 2.42 -19.23 -11.25
C PHE A 42 2.49 -20.08 -9.98
N TYR A 43 3.69 -20.13 -9.42
CA TYR A 43 3.93 -20.54 -8.04
C TYR A 43 3.46 -19.48 -7.04
N SER A 44 3.43 -19.86 -5.78
CA SER A 44 3.23 -18.96 -4.64
C SER A 44 4.41 -19.10 -3.68
N PHE A 45 4.57 -18.13 -2.79
CA PHE A 45 5.75 -18.01 -1.95
C PHE A 45 5.36 -17.69 -0.50
N TYR A 46 6.00 -18.33 0.46
CA TYR A 46 5.86 -17.98 1.89
C TYR A 46 7.23 -17.70 2.51
N GLY A 47 7.32 -16.63 3.28
CA GLY A 47 8.52 -16.18 3.95
C GLY A 47 8.73 -16.91 5.28
N ILE A 48 9.97 -17.34 5.51
CA ILE A 48 10.45 -17.85 6.78
C ILE A 48 11.49 -16.88 7.31
N THR A 49 11.43 -16.64 8.61
CA THR A 49 12.36 -15.81 9.36
C THR A 49 12.43 -16.29 10.80
N SER A 50 13.49 -15.92 11.51
CA SER A 50 13.62 -16.15 12.95
C SER A 50 12.97 -15.05 13.80
N HIS A 51 12.44 -13.99 13.18
CA HIS A 51 12.05 -12.76 13.89
C HIS A 51 10.57 -12.67 14.26
N HIS A 52 9.68 -13.32 13.52
CA HIS A 52 8.25 -13.31 13.79
C HIS A 52 7.68 -14.73 13.62
N PRO A 53 6.66 -15.12 14.40
CA PRO A 53 6.03 -16.42 14.27
C PRO A 53 5.49 -16.65 12.85
N ILE A 54 5.54 -17.90 12.41
CA ILE A 54 4.99 -18.30 11.12
C ILE A 54 3.80 -19.23 11.36
N HIS A 55 2.69 -18.94 10.71
CA HIS A 55 1.57 -19.88 10.65
C HIS A 55 0.78 -19.60 9.38
N PHE A 56 0.81 -20.53 8.44
CA PHE A 56 0.10 -20.42 7.18
C PHE A 56 -0.92 -21.54 7.05
N ARG A 57 -2.19 -21.18 6.83
CA ARG A 57 -3.24 -22.14 6.50
C ARG A 57 -3.88 -21.79 5.18
N PHE A 58 -3.77 -22.67 4.20
CA PHE A 58 -4.36 -22.49 2.88
C PHE A 58 -5.38 -23.59 2.63
N LYS A 59 -6.60 -23.22 2.25
CA LYS A 59 -7.69 -24.18 2.03
C LYS A 59 -8.59 -23.76 0.89
N ASN A 60 -8.81 -24.66 -0.06
CA ASN A 60 -9.68 -24.46 -1.22
C ASN A 60 -9.47 -23.10 -1.90
N SER A 61 -8.20 -22.76 -2.19
CA SER A 61 -7.82 -21.42 -2.63
C SER A 61 -6.82 -21.48 -3.80
N ASN A 62 -6.76 -20.39 -4.58
CA ASN A 62 -5.69 -20.15 -5.55
C ASN A 62 -4.78 -19.04 -5.02
N LEU A 63 -3.47 -19.22 -5.12
CA LEU A 63 -2.45 -18.31 -4.56
C LEU A 63 -1.47 -17.81 -5.64
N ALA A 64 -1.87 -17.85 -6.92
CA ALA A 64 -0.98 -17.71 -8.05
C ALA A 64 -0.16 -16.41 -8.03
N GLY A 65 1.17 -16.55 -7.90
CA GLY A 65 2.13 -15.44 -7.89
C GLY A 65 2.15 -14.63 -6.60
N SER A 66 1.43 -15.06 -5.56
CA SER A 66 1.28 -14.30 -4.32
C SER A 66 2.32 -14.68 -3.27
N TYR A 67 2.63 -13.71 -2.39
CA TYR A 67 3.66 -13.80 -1.35
C TYR A 67 3.01 -13.65 0.02
N PHE A 68 3.46 -14.47 0.97
CA PHE A 68 2.93 -14.52 2.33
C PHE A 68 4.06 -14.37 3.35
N LEU A 69 3.84 -13.57 4.40
CA LEU A 69 4.78 -13.40 5.51
C LEU A 69 3.99 -13.27 6.82
N GLY A 70 4.49 -13.85 7.91
CA GLY A 70 3.85 -13.81 9.24
C GLY A 70 2.77 -14.89 9.43
N ILE A 71 1.62 -14.49 10.00
CA ILE A 71 0.51 -15.38 10.36
C ILE A 71 -0.69 -15.11 9.45
N CYS A 72 -1.08 -16.07 8.62
CA CYS A 72 -2.17 -15.89 7.66
C CYS A 72 -2.97 -17.17 7.38
N ASN A 73 -4.29 -17.02 7.31
CA ASN A 73 -5.23 -18.04 6.84
C ASN A 73 -5.97 -17.57 5.58
N VAL A 74 -5.90 -18.36 4.51
CA VAL A 74 -6.61 -18.14 3.25
C VAL A 74 -7.57 -19.29 2.98
N GLU A 75 -8.87 -18.99 3.00
CA GLU A 75 -9.92 -19.99 2.79
C GLU A 75 -10.91 -19.55 1.69
N ASN A 76 -11.21 -20.47 0.75
CA ASN A 76 -12.17 -20.22 -0.32
C ASN A 76 -11.87 -18.92 -1.10
N SER A 77 -10.61 -18.60 -1.37
CA SER A 77 -10.21 -17.31 -1.93
C SER A 77 -9.27 -17.45 -3.13
N ILE A 78 -9.17 -16.40 -3.94
CA ILE A 78 -8.24 -16.30 -5.08
C ILE A 78 -7.34 -15.09 -4.85
N LEU A 79 -6.05 -15.33 -4.68
CA LEU A 79 -5.03 -14.29 -4.52
C LEU A 79 -4.09 -14.39 -5.72
N TYR A 80 -4.18 -13.41 -6.62
CA TYR A 80 -3.33 -13.32 -7.80
C TYR A 80 -2.30 -12.22 -7.62
N LYS A 81 -1.02 -12.59 -7.56
CA LYS A 81 0.13 -11.67 -7.46
C LYS A 81 0.03 -10.66 -6.31
N SER A 82 -0.65 -11.04 -5.24
CA SER A 82 -0.88 -10.20 -4.06
C SER A 82 0.21 -10.44 -3.02
N ASP A 83 0.45 -9.43 -2.19
CA ASP A 83 1.37 -9.53 -1.06
C ASP A 83 0.58 -9.46 0.23
N ILE A 84 0.69 -10.52 1.03
CA ILE A 84 0.06 -10.60 2.34
C ILE A 84 1.16 -10.56 3.38
N ARG A 85 1.31 -9.40 4.02
CA ARG A 85 2.38 -9.13 4.97
C ARG A 85 1.81 -9.00 6.37
N GLY A 86 2.14 -9.98 7.20
CA GLY A 86 1.82 -10.01 8.62
C GLY A 86 3.04 -9.90 9.52
N ASP A 87 4.06 -9.17 9.08
CA ASP A 87 5.25 -8.83 9.88
C ASP A 87 4.98 -7.70 10.89
N GLU A 88 3.92 -6.92 10.69
CA GLU A 88 3.43 -5.91 11.64
C GLU A 88 2.24 -6.41 12.49
N LEU A 89 1.92 -7.70 12.48
CA LEU A 89 0.83 -8.24 13.30
C LEU A 89 1.17 -8.19 14.78
N LYS A 90 0.18 -7.84 15.60
CA LYS A 90 0.35 -7.79 17.05
C LYS A 90 0.57 -9.20 17.61
N LEU A 91 1.49 -9.32 18.55
CA LEU A 91 1.79 -10.60 19.20
C LEU A 91 0.97 -10.76 20.48
N LYS A 92 0.86 -12.01 20.93
CA LYS A 92 0.33 -12.32 22.25
C LYS A 92 1.06 -11.51 23.33
N ASP A 93 0.31 -11.09 24.35
CA ASP A 93 0.75 -10.28 25.48
C ASP A 93 1.11 -8.82 25.11
N GLU A 94 1.00 -8.41 23.84
CA GLU A 94 1.09 -7.00 23.46
C GLU A 94 -0.18 -6.22 23.83
N SER A 95 -0.01 -4.94 24.13
CA SER A 95 -1.07 -4.01 24.49
C SER A 95 -1.62 -3.28 23.25
N PHE A 96 -2.93 -3.31 23.06
CA PHE A 96 -3.65 -2.47 22.12
C PHE A 96 -4.39 -1.36 22.87
N GLN A 97 -4.01 -0.11 22.62
CA GLN A 97 -4.66 1.05 23.22
C GLN A 97 -5.86 1.47 22.38
N PHE A 98 -7.05 1.49 22.99
CA PHE A 98 -8.24 2.10 22.42
C PHE A 98 -8.86 3.10 23.38
N GLN A 99 -8.80 4.39 23.01
CA GLN A 99 -9.20 5.49 23.89
C GLN A 99 -8.49 5.39 25.24
N ASP A 100 -9.22 5.35 26.36
CA ASP A 100 -8.68 5.25 27.72
C ASP A 100 -8.53 3.78 28.19
N THR A 101 -8.72 2.80 27.30
CA THR A 101 -8.67 1.37 27.63
C THR A 101 -7.48 0.70 26.95
N GLU A 102 -6.67 0.02 27.76
CA GLU A 102 -5.62 -0.87 27.30
C GLU A 102 -6.17 -2.30 27.25
N ILE A 103 -5.99 -2.99 26.12
CA ILE A 103 -6.44 -4.36 25.92
C ILE A 103 -5.22 -5.23 25.61
N ILE A 104 -4.98 -6.28 26.39
CA ILE A 104 -3.88 -7.21 26.18
C ILE A 104 -4.36 -8.35 25.28
N LEU A 105 -3.55 -8.72 24.29
CA LEU A 105 -3.86 -9.82 23.39
C LEU A 105 -3.63 -11.18 24.06
N ASP A 106 -4.64 -12.06 24.03
CA ASP A 106 -4.52 -13.43 24.55
C ASP A 106 -3.80 -14.39 23.57
N VAL A 107 -3.77 -14.03 22.29
CA VAL A 107 -3.21 -14.81 21.19
C VAL A 107 -2.57 -13.87 20.17
N ASP A 108 -1.65 -14.41 19.37
CA ASP A 108 -1.09 -13.67 18.23
C ASP A 108 -2.21 -13.30 17.25
N GLU A 109 -2.14 -12.09 16.71
CA GLU A 109 -3.05 -11.64 15.68
C GLU A 109 -2.86 -12.42 14.38
N ILE A 110 -3.96 -12.65 13.65
CA ILE A 110 -3.94 -13.35 12.36
C ILE A 110 -4.62 -12.56 11.23
N ILE A 111 -4.01 -12.56 10.05
CA ILE A 111 -4.68 -12.17 8.81
C ILE A 111 -5.58 -13.31 8.33
N SER A 112 -6.88 -13.06 8.20
CA SER A 112 -7.84 -14.06 7.70
C SER A 112 -8.57 -13.61 6.45
N ILE A 113 -8.27 -14.28 5.33
CA ILE A 113 -8.83 -13.96 4.01
C ILE A 113 -9.84 -15.04 3.61
N LYS A 114 -11.13 -14.66 3.45
CA LYS A 114 -12.23 -15.62 3.26
C LYS A 114 -13.21 -15.22 2.16
N ASN A 115 -13.44 -16.11 1.19
CA ASN A 115 -14.36 -15.85 0.07
C ASN A 115 -14.02 -14.56 -0.69
N SER A 116 -12.73 -14.28 -0.90
CA SER A 116 -12.24 -13.02 -1.46
C SER A 116 -11.41 -13.23 -2.72
N LEU A 117 -11.40 -12.22 -3.59
CA LEU A 117 -10.54 -12.14 -4.78
C LEU A 117 -9.62 -10.93 -4.63
N LEU A 118 -8.32 -11.17 -4.49
CA LEU A 118 -7.32 -10.11 -4.39
C LEU A 118 -6.40 -10.17 -5.61
N ILE A 119 -6.31 -9.08 -6.36
CA ILE A 119 -5.56 -8.98 -7.61
C ILE A 119 -4.48 -7.92 -7.42
N LYS A 120 -3.21 -8.34 -7.40
CA LYS A 120 -2.05 -7.48 -7.15
C LYS A 120 -2.27 -6.52 -5.98
N THR A 121 -2.88 -7.01 -4.92
CA THR A 121 -3.24 -6.23 -3.75
C THR A 121 -2.13 -6.36 -2.72
N LEU A 122 -1.80 -5.25 -2.06
CA LEU A 122 -0.96 -5.28 -0.87
C LEU A 122 -1.88 -5.30 0.37
N VAL A 123 -1.69 -6.29 1.23
CA VAL A 123 -2.26 -6.36 2.58
C VAL A 123 -1.11 -6.19 3.56
N HIS A 124 -1.17 -5.19 4.42
CA HIS A 124 -0.11 -4.86 5.35
C HIS A 124 -0.66 -4.22 6.64
N ASN A 125 0.21 -4.07 7.64
CA ASN A 125 -0.11 -3.56 8.98
C ASN A 125 -1.05 -4.50 9.77
N PHE A 126 -1.53 -4.06 10.94
CA PHE A 126 -2.39 -4.81 11.84
C PHE A 126 -3.82 -4.28 11.91
N SER A 127 -4.74 -5.09 12.44
CA SER A 127 -6.14 -4.73 12.67
C SER A 127 -6.23 -3.53 13.61
N HIS A 128 -6.84 -2.46 13.11
CA HIS A 128 -7.23 -1.27 13.87
C HIS A 128 -8.71 -1.33 14.31
N ASP A 129 -9.37 -2.48 14.16
CA ASP A 129 -10.74 -2.66 14.65
C ASP A 129 -10.70 -3.08 16.14
N PRO A 130 -11.11 -2.21 17.08
CA PRO A 130 -11.10 -2.54 18.51
C PRO A 130 -12.04 -3.70 18.87
N GLU A 131 -12.99 -4.04 17.99
CA GLU A 131 -13.90 -5.18 18.19
C GLU A 131 -13.22 -6.53 17.85
N LYS A 132 -12.07 -6.50 17.16
CA LYS A 132 -11.35 -7.67 16.63
C LYS A 132 -9.84 -7.39 16.61
N ILE A 133 -9.25 -7.26 17.79
CA ILE A 133 -7.83 -6.90 17.95
C ILE A 133 -6.87 -8.01 17.53
N ASP A 134 -7.31 -9.27 17.60
CA ASP A 134 -6.58 -10.49 17.27
C ASP A 134 -6.89 -11.02 15.86
N LEU A 135 -7.72 -10.29 15.09
CA LEU A 135 -8.18 -10.73 13.78
C LEU A 135 -8.24 -9.60 12.75
N PHE A 136 -7.27 -9.59 11.84
CA PHE A 136 -7.33 -8.82 10.60
C PHE A 136 -8.16 -9.58 9.56
N LEU A 137 -9.46 -9.32 9.53
CA LEU A 137 -10.40 -10.00 8.63
C LEU A 137 -10.49 -9.32 7.24
N ILE A 138 -10.38 -10.09 6.16
CA ILE A 138 -10.73 -9.68 4.80
C ILE A 138 -11.70 -10.73 4.21
N LYS A 139 -12.99 -10.39 4.11
CA LYS A 139 -14.03 -11.38 3.78
C LYS A 139 -15.00 -10.88 2.72
N ASN A 140 -15.42 -11.77 1.82
CA ASN A 140 -16.36 -11.43 0.73
C ASN A 140 -15.90 -10.19 -0.07
N THR A 141 -14.59 -10.00 -0.23
CA THR A 141 -14.01 -8.77 -0.81
C THR A 141 -13.43 -9.05 -2.18
N ILE A 142 -13.65 -8.12 -3.11
CA ILE A 142 -12.96 -8.08 -4.40
C ILE A 142 -12.06 -6.85 -4.44
N SER A 143 -10.76 -7.07 -4.63
CA SER A 143 -9.75 -6.03 -4.68
C SER A 143 -9.04 -6.03 -6.03
N CYS A 144 -9.08 -4.88 -6.70
CA CYS A 144 -8.51 -4.67 -8.02
C CYS A 144 -6.99 -4.41 -7.97
N PRO A 145 -6.30 -4.44 -9.13
CA PRO A 145 -4.85 -4.23 -9.21
C PRO A 145 -4.33 -3.02 -8.43
N TYR A 146 -3.24 -3.25 -7.67
CA TYR A 146 -2.48 -2.23 -6.93
C TYR A 146 -3.27 -1.50 -5.85
N ALA A 147 -4.40 -2.07 -5.40
CA ALA A 147 -5.06 -1.59 -4.21
C ALA A 147 -4.27 -1.94 -2.94
N ASN A 148 -4.38 -1.07 -1.94
CA ASN A 148 -3.75 -1.22 -0.63
C ASN A 148 -4.81 -1.43 0.45
N ILE A 149 -4.68 -2.52 1.20
CA ILE A 149 -5.45 -2.83 2.41
C ILE A 149 -4.47 -2.70 3.58
N HIS A 150 -4.45 -1.53 4.20
CA HIS A 150 -3.44 -1.17 5.21
C HIS A 150 -4.10 -0.98 6.57
N GLY A 151 -3.96 -1.97 7.45
CA GLY A 151 -4.59 -1.96 8.78
C GLY A 151 -6.11 -1.81 8.75
N ALA A 152 -6.75 -2.37 7.72
CA ALA A 152 -8.12 -2.10 7.34
C ALA A 152 -8.96 -3.39 7.24
N PRO A 153 -9.49 -3.92 8.35
CA PRO A 153 -10.41 -5.05 8.32
C PRO A 153 -11.65 -4.75 7.46
N MET A 154 -12.13 -5.74 6.71
CA MET A 154 -13.26 -5.54 5.81
C MET A 154 -14.10 -6.80 5.56
N ASP A 155 -15.42 -6.61 5.44
CA ASP A 155 -16.37 -7.63 5.00
C ASP A 155 -17.30 -7.06 3.91
N GLY A 156 -17.42 -7.75 2.77
CA GLY A 156 -18.41 -7.43 1.74
C GLY A 156 -18.03 -6.26 0.84
N CYS A 157 -16.76 -6.05 0.53
CA CYS A 157 -16.29 -4.81 -0.13
C CYS A 157 -15.82 -4.99 -1.58
N PHE A 158 -15.85 -3.91 -2.35
CA PHE A 158 -15.16 -3.78 -3.63
C PHE A 158 -14.14 -2.64 -3.57
N LEU A 159 -12.89 -2.92 -3.95
CA LEU A 159 -11.81 -1.93 -4.02
C LEU A 159 -11.37 -1.74 -5.48
N GLY A 160 -11.47 -0.51 -5.99
CA GLY A 160 -11.04 -0.14 -7.33
C GLY A 160 -9.50 -0.14 -7.48
N PRO A 161 -8.99 -0.12 -8.72
CA PRO A 161 -7.54 -0.11 -8.97
C PRO A 161 -6.86 1.07 -8.29
N PHE A 162 -5.68 0.83 -7.72
CA PHE A 162 -4.91 1.82 -6.96
C PHE A 162 -5.68 2.52 -5.82
N SER A 163 -6.80 1.95 -5.36
CA SER A 163 -7.45 2.46 -4.14
C SER A 163 -6.65 2.10 -2.90
N THR A 164 -6.75 2.90 -1.86
CA THR A 164 -6.09 2.67 -0.58
C THR A 164 -7.11 2.81 0.53
N VAL A 165 -7.22 1.78 1.36
CA VAL A 165 -7.98 1.83 2.61
C VAL A 165 -6.98 1.70 3.74
N ASP A 166 -6.91 2.74 4.56
CA ASP A 166 -5.89 2.91 5.59
C ASP A 166 -6.56 3.10 6.95
N LEU A 167 -6.19 2.25 7.92
CA LEU A 167 -6.66 2.29 9.31
C LEU A 167 -8.20 2.43 9.43
N THR A 168 -8.93 1.76 8.54
CA THR A 168 -10.39 1.93 8.40
C THR A 168 -11.07 0.58 8.26
N THR A 169 -12.02 0.31 9.15
CA THR A 169 -12.89 -0.86 9.06
C THR A 169 -13.98 -0.63 8.03
N LEU A 170 -14.15 -1.54 7.07
CA LEU A 170 -15.19 -1.43 6.03
C LEU A 170 -16.23 -2.55 6.13
N HIS A 171 -17.49 -2.18 5.88
CA HIS A 171 -18.58 -3.14 5.75
C HIS A 171 -19.50 -2.78 4.58
N ASP A 172 -19.69 -3.68 3.63
CA ASP A 172 -20.58 -3.46 2.48
C ASP A 172 -20.27 -2.15 1.73
N CYS A 173 -18.99 -1.92 1.42
CA CYS A 173 -18.50 -0.68 0.82
C CYS A 173 -17.97 -0.87 -0.60
N VAL A 174 -18.12 0.18 -1.43
CA VAL A 174 -17.43 0.33 -2.71
C VAL A 174 -16.43 1.47 -2.57
N ILE A 175 -15.16 1.20 -2.83
CA ILE A 175 -14.09 2.20 -2.87
C ILE A 175 -13.67 2.39 -4.31
N GLY A 176 -13.92 3.59 -4.84
CA GLY A 176 -13.68 3.93 -6.24
C GLY A 176 -12.19 3.89 -6.62
N THR A 177 -11.94 3.87 -7.92
CA THR A 177 -10.58 3.86 -8.51
C THR A 177 -9.75 5.03 -7.97
N PHE A 178 -8.52 4.77 -7.56
CA PHE A 178 -7.59 5.77 -7.05
C PHE A 178 -8.15 6.61 -5.88
N SER A 179 -9.04 6.04 -5.07
CA SER A 179 -9.52 6.69 -3.85
C SER A 179 -8.68 6.31 -2.65
N TYR A 180 -8.41 7.27 -1.77
CA TYR A 180 -7.76 7.05 -0.48
C TYR A 180 -8.77 7.30 0.64
N VAL A 181 -8.89 6.36 1.57
CA VAL A 181 -9.82 6.46 2.70
C VAL A 181 -9.11 6.13 4.00
N GLN A 182 -9.11 7.09 4.92
CA GLN A 182 -8.77 6.92 6.32
C GLN A 182 -9.86 7.59 7.16
N ALA A 183 -10.88 6.83 7.56
CA ALA A 183 -12.08 7.34 8.23
C ALA A 183 -12.49 6.56 9.49
N GLY A 184 -11.66 5.60 9.94
CA GLY A 184 -11.90 4.76 11.11
C GLY A 184 -12.90 3.64 10.86
N ARG A 185 -14.14 3.97 10.48
CA ARG A 185 -15.16 2.99 10.11
C ARG A 185 -16.10 3.53 9.03
N LEU A 186 -16.37 2.73 8.01
CA LEU A 186 -17.43 2.99 7.03
C LEU A 186 -18.31 1.76 6.84
N SER A 187 -19.59 1.99 6.59
CA SER A 187 -20.54 0.91 6.28
C SER A 187 -21.54 1.37 5.23
N HIS A 188 -21.95 0.48 4.32
CA HIS A 188 -22.95 0.76 3.27
C HIS A 188 -22.65 2.04 2.48
N THR A 189 -21.37 2.26 2.17
CA THR A 189 -20.89 3.51 1.59
C THR A 189 -20.25 3.27 0.23
N ASN A 190 -20.62 4.08 -0.74
CA ASN A 190 -19.94 4.17 -2.04
C ASN A 190 -19.06 5.42 -2.07
N VAL A 191 -17.74 5.22 -2.01
CA VAL A 191 -16.74 6.28 -2.14
C VAL A 191 -16.41 6.43 -3.63
N PRO A 192 -16.66 7.60 -4.25
CA PRO A 192 -16.45 7.79 -5.68
C PRO A 192 -14.96 7.76 -6.04
N SER A 193 -14.65 7.39 -7.28
CA SER A 193 -13.28 7.40 -7.80
C SER A 193 -12.60 8.76 -7.61
N GLY A 194 -11.31 8.72 -7.28
CA GLY A 194 -10.48 9.91 -7.06
C GLY A 194 -10.81 10.68 -5.79
N GLN A 195 -11.52 10.09 -4.83
CA GLN A 195 -11.75 10.72 -3.53
C GLN A 195 -10.56 10.47 -2.61
N VAL A 196 -9.97 11.53 -2.05
CA VAL A 196 -9.06 11.45 -0.90
C VAL A 196 -9.85 11.92 0.32
N TRP A 197 -10.01 11.03 1.31
CA TRP A 197 -10.82 11.30 2.50
C TRP A 197 -10.06 10.88 3.76
N VAL A 198 -9.74 11.86 4.61
CA VAL A 198 -9.12 11.65 5.92
C VAL A 198 -10.03 12.25 7.00
N LYS A 199 -10.58 11.41 7.86
CA LYS A 199 -11.48 11.82 8.95
C LYS A 199 -11.03 11.19 10.26
N TYR A 200 -10.99 11.99 11.31
CA TYR A 200 -10.73 11.51 12.66
C TYR A 200 -11.82 12.01 13.61
N GLY A 201 -12.79 11.12 13.90
CA GLY A 201 -13.96 11.44 14.72
C GLY A 201 -14.62 12.75 14.28
N GLU A 202 -14.89 13.63 15.23
CA GLU A 202 -15.38 14.99 14.99
C GLU A 202 -14.26 16.05 15.05
N LEU A 203 -13.00 15.62 15.15
CA LEU A 203 -11.85 16.51 15.32
C LEU A 203 -11.42 17.14 13.99
N PHE A 204 -11.44 16.37 12.91
CA PHE A 204 -11.25 16.91 11.56
C PHE A 204 -11.84 16.01 10.45
N ASP A 205 -12.11 16.62 9.30
CA ASP A 205 -12.55 15.98 8.04
C ASP A 205 -11.90 16.69 6.85
N PHE A 206 -10.88 16.05 6.26
CA PHE A 206 -10.22 16.46 5.02
C PHE A 206 -10.82 15.68 3.85
N LYS A 207 -11.26 16.40 2.82
CA LYS A 207 -11.77 15.83 1.57
C LYS A 207 -11.19 16.54 0.38
N TYR A 208 -10.74 15.76 -0.60
CA TYR A 208 -10.42 16.22 -1.93
C TYR A 208 -11.00 15.25 -2.96
N ARG A 209 -11.41 15.76 -4.11
CA ARG A 209 -11.82 14.93 -5.24
C ARG A 209 -11.11 15.37 -6.51
N PHE A 210 -10.49 14.41 -7.18
CA PHE A 210 -9.86 14.63 -8.48
C PHE A 210 -10.90 15.05 -9.53
N PRO A 211 -10.57 16.00 -10.43
CA PRO A 211 -11.31 16.17 -11.67
C PRO A 211 -11.28 14.87 -12.48
N GLU A 212 -12.45 14.35 -12.84
CA GLU A 212 -12.58 13.05 -13.51
C GLU A 212 -11.82 13.00 -14.85
N GLU A 213 -11.90 14.08 -15.63
CA GLU A 213 -11.22 14.21 -16.92
C GLU A 213 -9.69 14.13 -16.79
N GLU A 214 -9.11 14.62 -15.68
CA GLU A 214 -7.67 14.54 -15.44
C GLU A 214 -7.28 13.15 -14.92
N LEU A 215 -8.04 12.60 -13.98
CA LEU A 215 -7.74 11.29 -13.39
C LEU A 215 -7.78 10.16 -14.43
N ARG A 216 -8.71 10.20 -15.38
CA ARG A 216 -8.87 9.12 -16.37
C ARG A 216 -7.60 8.87 -17.20
N HIS A 217 -6.76 9.88 -17.36
CA HIS A 217 -5.48 9.77 -18.08
C HIS A 217 -4.47 8.92 -17.32
N TYR A 218 -4.57 8.87 -16.00
CA TYR A 218 -3.67 8.12 -15.14
C TYR A 218 -4.21 6.73 -14.83
N ILE A 219 -5.50 6.63 -14.53
CA ILE A 219 -6.12 5.36 -14.18
C ILE A 219 -7.62 5.40 -14.38
N THR A 220 -8.14 4.39 -15.06
CA THR A 220 -9.58 4.14 -15.25
C THR A 220 -9.83 2.65 -15.15
N LEU A 221 -10.90 2.26 -14.44
CA LEU A 221 -11.43 0.90 -14.52
C LEU A 221 -12.53 0.84 -15.58
N LYS A 222 -12.24 0.18 -16.71
CA LYS A 222 -13.18 0.02 -17.81
C LYS A 222 -13.86 -1.36 -17.75
N PRO A 223 -15.20 -1.42 -17.81
CA PRO A 223 -15.91 -2.69 -17.97
C PRO A 223 -15.39 -3.50 -19.16
N GLY A 224 -15.10 -4.79 -18.95
CA GLY A 224 -14.59 -5.70 -19.99
C GLY A 224 -13.10 -5.55 -20.38
N GLU A 225 -12.46 -4.41 -20.07
CA GLU A 225 -11.04 -4.15 -20.38
C GLU A 225 -10.14 -4.17 -19.13
N GLY A 226 -10.72 -4.00 -17.93
CA GLY A 226 -9.97 -3.90 -16.68
C GLY A 226 -9.38 -2.51 -16.43
N ALA A 227 -8.29 -2.46 -15.67
CA ALA A 227 -7.62 -1.21 -15.32
C ALA A 227 -6.68 -0.76 -16.44
N VAL A 228 -6.80 0.51 -16.87
CA VAL A 228 -5.98 1.11 -17.93
C VAL A 228 -5.54 2.52 -17.55
N GLY A 229 -4.48 3.01 -18.19
CA GLY A 229 -3.94 4.37 -17.99
C GLY A 229 -2.47 4.35 -17.59
N ARG A 230 -1.86 5.54 -17.48
CA ARG A 230 -0.42 5.70 -17.25
C ARG A 230 0.13 4.91 -16.05
N PHE A 231 -0.63 4.78 -14.97
CA PHE A 231 -0.18 4.00 -13.81
C PHE A 231 -0.07 2.51 -14.11
N MET A 232 -1.00 1.98 -14.91
CA MET A 232 -0.95 0.58 -15.35
C MET A 232 0.19 0.35 -16.34
N ASP A 233 0.36 1.26 -17.30
CA ASP A 233 1.48 1.20 -18.27
C ASP A 233 2.82 1.23 -17.53
N PHE A 234 2.99 2.18 -16.60
CA PHE A 234 4.20 2.33 -15.80
C PHE A 234 4.55 1.08 -14.99
N ALA A 235 3.55 0.44 -14.37
CA ALA A 235 3.76 -0.75 -13.56
C ALA A 235 3.99 -2.02 -14.41
N GLU A 236 3.31 -2.17 -15.55
CA GLU A 236 3.53 -3.32 -16.45
C GLU A 236 4.87 -3.24 -17.19
N ASP A 237 5.32 -2.04 -17.59
CA ASP A 237 6.61 -1.83 -18.28
C ASP A 237 7.80 -2.30 -17.44
N ARG A 238 7.69 -2.30 -16.11
CA ARG A 238 8.75 -2.69 -15.15
C ARG A 238 8.64 -4.11 -14.62
N LYS A 239 7.72 -4.89 -15.16
CA LYS A 239 7.41 -6.24 -14.66
C LYS A 239 8.52 -7.23 -14.93
N THR A 240 9.27 -7.06 -16.02
CA THR A 240 10.31 -8.00 -16.43
C THR A 240 11.52 -7.96 -15.50
N GLU A 241 11.76 -6.81 -14.91
CA GLU A 241 12.82 -6.50 -13.95
C GLU A 241 12.58 -7.27 -12.66
N PHE A 242 11.34 -7.23 -12.14
CA PHE A 242 10.95 -8.03 -10.98
C PHE A 242 10.96 -9.53 -11.25
N GLN A 243 10.59 -9.99 -12.46
CA GLN A 243 10.62 -11.42 -12.79
C GLN A 243 12.01 -12.05 -12.64
N ARG A 244 13.08 -11.29 -12.91
CA ARG A 244 14.45 -11.78 -12.74
C ARG A 244 14.77 -12.15 -11.30
N LEU A 245 14.24 -11.39 -10.33
CA LEU A 245 14.49 -11.60 -8.91
C LEU A 245 13.89 -12.91 -8.38
N TYR A 246 12.85 -13.42 -9.05
CA TYR A 246 12.14 -14.62 -8.62
C TYR A 246 12.63 -15.90 -9.30
N ASN A 247 13.57 -15.81 -10.25
CA ASN A 247 14.15 -16.95 -10.94
C ASN A 247 15.36 -17.56 -10.19
N VAL A 248 15.75 -16.98 -9.05
CA VAL A 248 16.95 -17.34 -8.30
C VAL A 248 16.60 -17.52 -6.82
N VAL A 249 17.04 -18.65 -6.25
CA VAL A 249 16.73 -19.07 -4.86
C VAL A 249 17.56 -18.29 -3.83
N HIS A 250 18.79 -17.92 -4.21
CA HIS A 250 19.68 -17.09 -3.42
C HIS A 250 20.17 -15.93 -4.29
N LEU A 251 19.88 -14.71 -3.85
CA LEU A 251 20.39 -13.46 -4.41
C LEU A 251 21.28 -12.82 -3.38
N ASP A 252 22.52 -12.53 -3.77
CA ASP A 252 23.37 -11.62 -3.02
C ASP A 252 22.77 -10.21 -3.07
N SER A 253 23.09 -9.38 -2.08
CA SER A 253 22.66 -7.98 -2.08
C SER A 253 23.14 -7.29 -3.36
N PRO A 254 22.30 -6.45 -4.01
CA PRO A 254 22.66 -5.80 -5.27
C PRO A 254 23.83 -4.82 -5.14
N ILE A 255 24.10 -4.34 -3.92
CA ILE A 255 25.20 -3.46 -3.56
C ILE A 255 25.75 -3.83 -2.18
N GLU A 256 26.93 -3.32 -1.83
CA GLU A 256 27.43 -3.37 -0.45
C GLU A 256 26.44 -2.65 0.47
N VAL A 257 25.98 -3.35 1.52
CA VAL A 257 24.97 -2.84 2.45
C VAL A 257 25.67 -1.99 3.52
N PRO A 258 25.40 -0.67 3.59
CA PRO A 258 25.99 0.19 4.62
C PRO A 258 25.56 -0.22 6.03
N LEU A 259 26.28 0.29 7.03
CA LEU A 259 25.96 0.02 8.44
C LEU A 259 24.51 0.43 8.77
N GLY A 260 23.79 -0.48 9.42
CA GLY A 260 22.40 -0.27 9.84
C GLY A 260 21.38 -0.26 8.70
N ALA A 261 21.79 -0.30 7.43
CA ALA A 261 20.87 -0.36 6.31
C ALA A 261 20.32 -1.78 6.10
N SER A 262 19.15 -1.89 5.48
CA SER A 262 18.61 -3.15 4.95
C SER A 262 18.15 -2.94 3.53
N ILE A 263 18.70 -3.76 2.66
CA ILE A 263 18.32 -3.81 1.25
C ILE A 263 17.73 -5.19 1.01
N ASN A 264 16.41 -5.23 0.82
CA ASN A 264 15.75 -6.48 0.57
C ASN A 264 16.20 -7.06 -0.77
N ARG A 265 16.62 -8.32 -0.80
CA ARG A 265 17.08 -9.02 -2.00
C ARG A 265 16.02 -9.13 -3.12
N TYR A 266 14.74 -8.92 -2.80
CA TYR A 266 13.63 -8.89 -3.74
C TYR A 266 13.21 -7.46 -4.13
N SER A 267 14.08 -6.47 -3.89
CA SER A 267 13.99 -5.14 -4.49
C SER A 267 14.75 -5.08 -5.81
N VAL A 268 14.35 -4.16 -6.70
CA VAL A 268 15.04 -3.92 -7.97
C VAL A 268 16.01 -2.76 -7.80
N PHE A 269 17.26 -2.97 -8.21
CA PHE A 269 18.28 -1.94 -8.30
C PHE A 269 18.80 -1.85 -9.73
N LEU A 270 18.70 -0.66 -10.34
CA LEU A 270 19.21 -0.37 -11.67
C LEU A 270 20.08 0.91 -11.65
N GLY A 271 20.96 1.02 -12.64
CA GLY A 271 21.86 2.16 -12.75
C GLY A 271 22.83 2.29 -11.57
N GLN A 272 23.32 3.51 -11.34
CA GLN A 272 24.24 3.82 -10.24
C GLN A 272 23.47 4.50 -9.10
N SER A 273 23.11 3.72 -8.09
CA SER A 273 22.44 4.23 -6.89
C SER A 273 23.41 4.31 -5.72
N HIS A 274 23.20 5.29 -4.84
CA HIS A 274 23.96 5.46 -3.61
C HIS A 274 23.03 5.27 -2.42
N ILE A 275 23.40 4.39 -1.48
CA ILE A 275 22.66 4.08 -0.27
C ILE A 275 23.54 4.46 0.92
N GLU A 276 22.99 5.19 1.88
CA GLU A 276 23.66 5.56 3.13
C GLU A 276 23.23 4.67 4.31
N GLU A 277 23.73 5.00 5.51
CA GLU A 277 23.40 4.34 6.78
C GLU A 277 21.90 4.34 7.07
N ASN A 278 21.43 3.29 7.76
CA ASN A 278 20.05 3.15 8.24
C ASN A 278 18.96 3.22 7.15
N VAL A 279 19.33 3.16 5.88
CA VAL A 279 18.35 3.13 4.79
C VAL A 279 17.62 1.80 4.80
N LEU A 280 16.30 1.85 4.67
CA LEU A 280 15.46 0.67 4.47
C LEU A 280 14.92 0.66 3.04
N VAL A 281 15.31 -0.35 2.27
CA VAL A 281 14.70 -0.67 0.98
C VAL A 281 13.97 -1.99 1.10
N ALA A 282 12.64 -1.91 1.11
CA ALA A 282 11.77 -3.05 1.30
C ALA A 282 11.67 -3.92 0.02
N GLN A 283 11.05 -5.09 0.14
CA GLN A 283 10.81 -5.94 -1.03
C GLN A 283 9.91 -5.24 -2.03
N ARG A 284 10.07 -5.53 -3.32
CA ARG A 284 9.33 -4.87 -4.42
C ARG A 284 9.52 -3.36 -4.55
N ALA A 285 10.36 -2.73 -3.74
CA ALA A 285 10.83 -1.39 -4.03
C ALA A 285 11.68 -1.42 -5.31
N PHE A 286 11.55 -0.38 -6.14
CA PHE A 286 12.33 -0.19 -7.35
C PHE A 286 13.19 1.06 -7.19
N ILE A 287 14.51 0.89 -7.23
CA ILE A 287 15.49 1.97 -7.11
C ILE A 287 16.33 2.02 -8.38
N GLU A 288 16.36 3.17 -9.05
CA GLU A 288 17.11 3.39 -10.29
C GLU A 288 17.88 4.71 -10.23
N SER A 289 19.20 4.66 -10.44
CA SER A 289 20.07 5.85 -10.53
C SER A 289 19.77 6.91 -9.46
N SER A 290 19.58 6.48 -8.20
CA SER A 290 19.05 7.36 -7.16
C SER A 290 19.94 7.43 -5.93
N TYR A 291 19.88 8.55 -5.23
CA TYR A 291 20.58 8.76 -3.95
C TYR A 291 19.59 8.66 -2.80
N MET A 292 19.83 7.70 -1.91
CA MET A 292 19.06 7.47 -0.69
C MET A 292 19.92 7.87 0.51
N GLY A 293 19.71 9.09 1.01
CA GLY A 293 20.42 9.60 2.19
C GLY A 293 20.03 8.88 3.48
N LYS A 294 20.81 9.11 4.54
CA LYS A 294 20.70 8.42 5.83
C LYS A 294 19.26 8.30 6.33
N GLY A 295 18.87 7.10 6.74
CA GLY A 295 17.56 6.82 7.32
C GLY A 295 16.38 6.96 6.35
N ALA A 296 16.64 7.13 5.04
CA ALA A 296 15.58 7.13 4.04
C ALA A 296 14.92 5.74 3.94
N ASN A 297 13.64 5.73 3.60
CA ASN A 297 12.82 4.54 3.55
C ASN A 297 12.07 4.45 2.21
N ALA A 298 12.19 3.29 1.57
CA ALA A 298 11.49 2.89 0.36
C ALA A 298 10.66 1.65 0.68
N GLN A 299 9.34 1.83 0.80
CA GLN A 299 8.40 0.74 1.13
C GLN A 299 8.02 -0.12 -0.09
N GLU A 300 7.24 -1.16 0.14
CA GLU A 300 6.78 -2.09 -0.89
C GLU A 300 6.08 -1.38 -2.03
N ASN A 301 6.36 -1.83 -3.25
CA ASN A 301 5.79 -1.33 -4.49
C ASN A 301 6.09 0.16 -4.77
N CYS A 302 7.00 0.81 -4.03
CA CYS A 302 7.42 2.16 -4.38
C CYS A 302 8.44 2.16 -5.52
N TYR A 303 8.52 3.26 -6.25
CA TYR A 303 9.47 3.46 -7.34
C TYR A 303 10.23 4.76 -7.12
N ILE A 304 11.56 4.72 -7.13
CA ILE A 304 12.43 5.89 -6.98
C ILE A 304 13.45 5.82 -8.12
N SER A 305 13.35 6.75 -9.06
CA SER A 305 14.18 6.79 -10.27
C SER A 305 14.77 8.17 -10.50
N GLU A 306 16.06 8.23 -10.81
CA GLU A 306 16.77 9.47 -11.17
C GLU A 306 16.52 10.61 -10.17
N SER A 307 16.51 10.28 -8.87
CA SER A 307 16.07 11.17 -7.79
C SER A 307 17.05 11.19 -6.61
N ARG A 308 17.00 12.27 -5.82
CA ARG A 308 17.82 12.44 -4.61
C ARG A 308 16.95 12.69 -3.39
N LEU A 309 17.06 11.79 -2.41
CA LEU A 309 16.42 11.90 -1.10
C LEU A 309 17.52 12.23 -0.08
N GLU A 310 17.50 13.44 0.50
CA GLU A 310 18.57 13.92 1.40
C GLU A 310 18.67 13.16 2.73
N GLY A 311 17.63 12.42 3.14
CA GLY A 311 17.66 11.58 4.34
C GLY A 311 16.41 11.71 5.21
N TYR A 312 16.12 10.66 5.96
CA TYR A 312 14.90 10.50 6.78
C TYR A 312 13.62 10.71 5.96
N ASN A 313 13.69 10.47 4.66
CA ASN A 313 12.56 10.54 3.75
C ASN A 313 11.78 9.24 3.84
N VAL A 314 10.46 9.33 3.81
CA VAL A 314 9.58 8.14 3.80
C VAL A 314 8.82 8.13 2.49
N THR A 315 8.99 7.04 1.74
CA THR A 315 8.25 6.79 0.50
C THR A 315 7.27 5.64 0.75
N ALA A 316 6.00 5.98 0.94
CA ALA A 316 4.97 5.02 1.32
C ALA A 316 4.64 4.05 0.18
N HIS A 317 3.89 3.00 0.50
CA HIS A 317 3.51 1.95 -0.44
C HIS A 317 2.93 2.48 -1.76
N GLY A 318 3.45 1.97 -2.88
CA GLY A 318 3.00 2.34 -4.23
C GLY A 318 3.39 3.75 -4.71
N ALA A 319 4.05 4.56 -3.87
CA ALA A 319 4.47 5.90 -4.27
C ALA A 319 5.60 5.84 -5.31
N THR A 320 5.56 6.76 -6.27
CA THR A 320 6.49 6.85 -7.40
C THR A 320 7.13 8.23 -7.42
N ILE A 321 8.46 8.27 -7.45
CA ILE A 321 9.30 9.45 -7.43
C ILE A 321 10.26 9.39 -8.61
N ILE A 322 10.17 10.37 -9.52
CA ILE A 322 10.97 10.41 -10.74
C ILE A 322 11.49 11.84 -10.95
N HIS A 323 12.80 11.99 -11.15
CA HIS A 323 13.44 13.29 -11.39
C HIS A 323 13.10 14.35 -10.33
N ALA A 324 13.26 13.99 -9.06
CA ALA A 324 12.97 14.87 -7.92
C ALA A 324 14.12 14.94 -6.91
N LYS A 325 14.23 16.10 -6.26
CA LYS A 325 15.08 16.35 -5.08
C LYS A 325 14.20 16.55 -3.86
N LEU A 326 14.23 15.60 -2.93
CA LEU A 326 13.53 15.68 -1.67
C LEU A 326 14.51 16.05 -0.57
N ASN A 327 14.31 17.21 0.06
CA ASN A 327 15.04 17.57 1.27
C ASN A 327 14.68 16.63 2.43
N GLN A 328 15.39 16.77 3.55
CA GLN A 328 15.24 15.87 4.69
C GLN A 328 13.79 15.82 5.23
N LYS A 329 13.41 14.66 5.75
CA LYS A 329 12.10 14.45 6.41
C LYS A 329 10.88 14.76 5.53
N VAL A 330 11.00 14.63 4.20
CA VAL A 330 9.83 14.67 3.31
C VAL A 330 9.12 13.32 3.35
N PHE A 331 7.81 13.36 3.54
CA PHE A 331 6.93 12.20 3.44
C PHE A 331 6.19 12.20 2.10
N VAL A 332 6.22 11.06 1.41
CA VAL A 332 5.45 10.84 0.18
C VAL A 332 4.43 9.73 0.43
N GLY A 333 3.15 10.10 0.49
CA GLY A 333 2.06 9.20 0.84
C GLY A 333 1.70 8.17 -0.24
N PHE A 334 0.89 7.19 0.15
CA PHE A 334 0.46 6.04 -0.65
C PHE A 334 0.11 6.39 -2.10
N ASN A 335 0.54 5.56 -3.06
CA ASN A 335 0.21 5.67 -4.48
C ASN A 335 0.41 7.08 -5.09
N SER A 336 1.18 7.96 -4.44
CA SER A 336 1.49 9.27 -5.01
C SER A 336 2.38 9.11 -6.23
N PHE A 337 2.20 9.95 -7.23
CA PHE A 337 2.99 9.92 -8.46
C PHE A 337 3.61 11.29 -8.67
N ILE A 338 4.88 11.45 -8.30
CA ILE A 338 5.63 12.69 -8.45
C ILE A 338 6.68 12.53 -9.55
N GLN A 339 6.43 13.19 -10.68
CA GLN A 339 7.23 13.10 -11.88
C GLN A 339 7.66 14.49 -12.33
N GLY A 340 8.94 14.77 -12.11
CA GLY A 340 9.67 15.81 -12.83
C GLY A 340 10.22 15.28 -14.17
N LYS A 341 11.11 16.06 -14.77
CA LYS A 341 11.93 15.65 -15.92
C LYS A 341 13.37 16.11 -15.69
N LYS A 342 14.33 15.55 -16.43
CA LYS A 342 15.73 15.96 -16.37
C LYS A 342 15.93 17.49 -16.47
N ASP A 343 15.16 18.15 -17.33
CA ASP A 343 15.22 19.61 -17.53
C ASP A 343 14.08 20.35 -16.79
N CYS A 344 13.26 19.63 -16.01
CA CYS A 344 12.13 20.15 -15.24
C CYS A 344 12.09 19.48 -13.87
N GLU A 345 13.11 19.73 -13.06
CA GLU A 345 13.28 19.09 -11.76
C GLU A 345 12.24 19.59 -10.75
N LEU A 346 11.71 18.66 -9.95
CA LEU A 346 10.89 18.97 -8.77
C LEU A 346 11.79 19.02 -7.54
N THR A 347 11.81 20.14 -6.82
CA THR A 347 12.43 20.22 -5.49
C THR A 347 11.36 20.32 -4.41
N VAL A 348 11.48 19.49 -3.37
CA VAL A 348 10.56 19.48 -2.22
C VAL A 348 11.30 19.88 -0.96
N GLY A 349 10.83 20.93 -0.31
CA GLY A 349 11.40 21.50 0.90
C GLY A 349 11.31 20.56 2.10
N ARG A 350 12.22 20.78 3.07
CA ARG A 350 12.35 19.98 4.28
C ARG A 350 11.03 19.86 5.04
N GLY A 351 10.71 18.67 5.55
CA GLY A 351 9.55 18.46 6.41
C GLY A 351 8.20 18.64 5.72
N SER A 352 8.16 18.69 4.38
CA SER A 352 6.91 18.76 3.62
C SER A 352 6.26 17.38 3.51
N ILE A 353 4.94 17.39 3.41
CA ILE A 353 4.07 16.22 3.39
C ILE A 353 3.33 16.21 2.06
N ILE A 354 3.67 15.25 1.20
CA ILE A 354 2.90 14.93 0.00
C ILE A 354 1.82 13.92 0.41
N MET A 355 0.57 14.37 0.42
CA MET A 355 -0.58 13.56 0.82
C MET A 355 -0.70 12.29 -0.04
N PRO A 356 -1.30 11.21 0.50
CA PRO A 356 -1.67 10.05 -0.30
C PRO A 356 -2.40 10.42 -1.59
N HIS A 357 -2.09 9.68 -2.64
CA HIS A 357 -2.68 9.78 -3.97
C HIS A 357 -2.42 11.13 -4.66
N THR A 358 -1.38 11.87 -4.28
CA THR A 358 -1.03 13.12 -4.97
C THR A 358 -0.39 12.85 -6.33
N ILE A 359 -0.78 13.58 -7.36
CA ILE A 359 -0.20 13.50 -8.71
C ILE A 359 0.49 14.83 -9.02
N ILE A 360 1.81 14.79 -9.14
CA ILE A 360 2.62 15.91 -9.63
C ILE A 360 3.21 15.50 -10.98
N HIS A 361 2.84 16.19 -12.05
CA HIS A 361 3.34 15.95 -13.41
C HIS A 361 3.74 17.26 -14.04
N LEU A 362 5.01 17.63 -13.89
CA LEU A 362 5.47 18.97 -14.23
C LEU A 362 5.66 19.20 -15.74
N SER A 363 5.28 20.40 -16.20
CA SER A 363 5.73 20.96 -17.47
C SER A 363 6.98 21.84 -17.33
N ASP A 364 7.19 22.42 -16.15
CA ASP A 364 8.22 23.41 -15.85
C ASP A 364 8.85 23.10 -14.48
N PRO A 365 10.12 23.49 -14.21
CA PRO A 365 10.73 23.34 -12.89
C PRO A 365 9.87 23.93 -11.77
N MET A 366 9.85 23.25 -10.62
CA MET A 366 9.01 23.66 -9.49
C MET A 366 9.70 23.40 -8.16
N GLU A 367 9.54 24.35 -7.24
CA GLU A 367 9.99 24.22 -5.86
C GLU A 367 8.78 24.29 -4.93
N ILE A 368 8.60 23.25 -4.11
CA ILE A 368 7.66 23.23 -3.00
C ILE A 368 8.42 23.72 -1.76
N PRO A 369 7.99 24.79 -1.08
CA PRO A 369 8.71 25.30 0.08
C PRO A 369 8.73 24.31 1.27
N PRO A 370 9.62 24.50 2.25
CA PRO A 370 9.67 23.66 3.45
C PRO A 370 8.40 23.74 4.30
N GLY A 371 8.02 22.63 4.93
CA GLY A 371 6.87 22.56 5.85
C GLY A 371 5.53 22.83 5.16
N TYR A 372 5.34 22.27 3.97
CA TYR A 372 4.08 22.36 3.21
C TYR A 372 3.34 21.03 3.18
N LEU A 373 2.02 21.09 3.30
CA LEU A 373 1.12 20.02 2.92
C LEU A 373 0.72 20.20 1.45
N VAL A 374 0.81 19.13 0.66
CA VAL A 374 0.53 19.13 -0.79
C VAL A 374 -0.39 17.97 -1.13
N TRP A 375 -1.38 18.18 -1.99
CA TRP A 375 -2.35 17.16 -2.39
C TRP A 375 -2.74 17.28 -3.87
N GLY A 376 -3.65 16.42 -4.32
CA GLY A 376 -4.39 16.61 -5.57
C GLY A 376 -3.55 16.49 -6.84
N TYR A 377 -3.85 17.31 -7.84
CA TYR A 377 -3.22 17.28 -9.17
C TYR A 377 -2.47 18.58 -9.45
N ILE A 378 -1.18 18.47 -9.75
CA ILE A 378 -0.27 19.62 -9.92
C ILE A 378 0.56 19.44 -11.19
N LYS A 379 0.42 20.35 -12.15
CA LYS A 379 1.30 20.42 -13.35
C LYS A 379 2.07 21.73 -13.46
N ASN A 380 1.62 22.78 -12.78
CA ASN A 380 2.25 24.11 -12.79
C ASN A 380 2.07 24.84 -11.43
N ALA A 381 2.66 26.03 -11.32
CA ALA A 381 2.67 26.82 -10.08
C ALA A 381 1.28 27.26 -9.60
N GLU A 382 0.32 27.48 -10.51
CA GLU A 382 -1.05 27.83 -10.13
C GLU A 382 -1.77 26.63 -9.54
N ASP A 383 -1.55 25.42 -10.08
CA ASP A 383 -2.07 24.21 -9.46
C ASP A 383 -1.45 23.98 -8.08
N LEU A 384 -0.15 24.21 -7.91
CA LEU A 384 0.50 24.09 -6.60
C LEU A 384 -0.15 25.04 -5.58
N LYS A 385 -0.42 26.28 -5.96
CA LYS A 385 -1.09 27.26 -5.09
C LYS A 385 -2.50 26.79 -4.67
N ASN A 386 -3.21 26.12 -5.56
CA ASN A 386 -4.56 25.61 -5.31
C ASN A 386 -4.59 24.20 -4.68
N ASN A 387 -3.44 23.56 -4.53
CA ASN A 387 -3.33 22.22 -3.94
C ASN A 387 -2.18 22.11 -2.92
N SER A 388 -1.88 23.22 -2.23
CA SER A 388 -0.94 23.22 -1.11
C SER A 388 -1.27 24.28 -0.06
N ILE A 389 -0.76 24.06 1.15
CA ILE A 389 -0.81 25.01 2.26
C ILE A 389 0.39 24.79 3.17
N SER A 390 0.96 25.84 3.75
CA SER A 390 1.98 25.65 4.79
C SER A 390 1.36 25.00 6.03
N LEU A 391 2.11 24.11 6.68
CA LEU A 391 1.67 23.44 7.91
C LEU A 391 1.37 24.45 9.03
N ASP A 392 2.13 25.55 9.12
CA ASP A 392 1.87 26.66 10.05
C ASP A 392 0.53 27.37 9.78
N ARG A 393 0.15 27.56 8.51
CA ARG A 393 -1.14 28.17 8.19
C ARG A 393 -2.28 27.20 8.46
N LEU A 394 -2.10 25.93 8.12
CA LEU A 394 -3.11 24.89 8.36
C LEU A 394 -3.35 24.70 9.85
N SER A 395 -2.31 24.66 10.68
CA SER A 395 -2.43 24.47 12.13
C SER A 395 -3.28 25.55 12.83
N LYS A 396 -3.41 26.73 12.22
CA LYS A 396 -4.21 27.86 12.71
C LYS A 396 -5.69 27.77 12.32
N VAL A 397 -6.07 26.85 11.44
CA VAL A 397 -7.47 26.62 11.04
C VAL A 397 -8.23 25.94 12.18
N LYS A 398 -9.39 26.49 12.56
CA LYS A 398 -10.21 25.98 13.67
C LYS A 398 -11.59 25.46 13.28
N ASP A 399 -12.06 25.79 12.08
CA ASP A 399 -13.42 25.46 11.66
C ASP A 399 -13.45 24.94 10.23
N LYS A 400 -13.33 25.81 9.22
CA LYS A 400 -13.39 25.38 7.81
C LYS A 400 -12.44 26.17 6.93
N ILE A 401 -11.83 25.50 5.96
CA ILE A 401 -11.13 26.11 4.84
C ILE A 401 -11.41 25.34 3.56
N GLU A 402 -11.47 26.05 2.43
CA GLU A 402 -11.58 25.47 1.10
C GLU A 402 -10.45 26.02 0.22
N ILE A 403 -9.77 25.14 -0.52
CA ILE A 403 -8.70 25.51 -1.44
C ILE A 403 -8.85 24.63 -2.68
N GLY A 404 -9.23 25.25 -3.81
CA GLY A 404 -9.57 24.50 -5.01
C GLY A 404 -10.69 23.48 -4.75
N ASN A 405 -10.44 22.21 -5.06
CA ASN A 405 -11.38 21.10 -4.83
C ASN A 405 -11.23 20.46 -3.44
N MET A 406 -10.38 21.00 -2.58
CA MET A 406 -10.19 20.51 -1.22
C MET A 406 -11.07 21.27 -0.24
N THR A 407 -11.73 20.53 0.64
CA THR A 407 -12.43 21.05 1.80
C THR A 407 -11.84 20.43 3.05
N PHE A 408 -11.51 21.25 4.04
CA PHE A 408 -11.10 20.82 5.36
C PHE A 408 -12.05 21.40 6.40
N LYS A 409 -12.47 20.57 7.35
CA LYS A 409 -13.24 20.97 8.53
C LYS A 409 -12.55 20.49 9.81
N GLY A 410 -12.67 21.25 10.89
CA GLY A 410 -12.16 20.93 12.22
C GLY A 410 -10.83 21.60 12.57
N SER A 411 -10.08 20.94 13.47
CA SER A 411 -8.83 21.46 14.03
C SER A 411 -7.63 21.12 13.14
N GLY A 412 -7.09 22.13 12.45
CA GLY A 412 -5.88 21.96 11.66
C GLY A 412 -4.66 21.64 12.51
N ALA A 413 -4.62 22.10 13.77
CA ALA A 413 -3.53 21.77 14.70
C ALA A 413 -3.46 20.25 14.96
N VAL A 414 -4.60 19.63 15.26
CA VAL A 414 -4.69 18.19 15.50
C VAL A 414 -4.35 17.40 14.23
N PHE A 415 -4.80 17.88 13.06
CA PHE A 415 -4.45 17.26 11.78
C PHE A 415 -2.94 17.26 11.53
N VAL A 416 -2.29 18.42 11.64
CA VAL A 416 -0.84 18.56 11.39
C VAL A 416 -0.05 17.71 12.38
N ASP A 417 -0.44 17.75 13.65
CA ASP A 417 0.20 16.99 14.72
C ASP A 417 0.11 15.47 14.48
N ALA A 418 -1.08 14.98 14.11
CA ALA A 418 -1.29 13.55 13.82
C ALA A 418 -0.42 13.05 12.66
N PHE A 419 -0.30 13.84 11.58
CA PHE A 419 0.55 13.46 10.44
C PHE A 419 2.04 13.50 10.80
N GLN A 420 2.49 14.53 11.53
CA GLN A 420 3.89 14.63 11.96
C GLN A 420 4.29 13.47 12.88
N HIS A 421 3.44 13.14 13.87
CA HIS A 421 3.65 11.99 14.75
C HIS A 421 3.70 10.67 13.97
N ARG A 422 2.80 10.47 13.00
CA ARG A 422 2.81 9.25 12.16
C ARG A 422 4.12 9.11 11.38
N ILE A 423 4.63 10.19 10.80
CA ILE A 423 5.88 10.15 10.02
C ILE A 423 7.07 9.83 10.92
N GLU A 424 7.13 10.45 12.10
CA GLU A 424 8.21 10.19 13.05
C GLU A 424 8.17 8.75 13.56
N HIS A 425 6.99 8.24 13.89
CA HIS A 425 6.78 6.85 14.28
C HIS A 425 7.24 5.86 13.21
N ILE A 426 6.91 6.11 11.93
CA ILE A 426 7.40 5.28 10.82
C ILE A 426 8.94 5.28 10.73
N LEU A 427 9.60 6.42 10.97
CA LEU A 427 11.06 6.50 10.97
C LEU A 427 11.67 5.72 12.14
N GLU A 428 11.06 5.80 13.32
CA GLU A 428 11.46 5.03 14.50
C GLU A 428 11.32 3.52 14.27
N GLU A 429 10.15 3.05 13.85
CA GLU A 429 9.87 1.63 13.59
C GLU A 429 10.75 1.06 12.47
N ASN A 430 11.10 1.88 11.47
CA ASN A 430 12.01 1.45 10.42
C ASN A 430 13.48 1.44 10.85
N GLY A 431 13.82 1.98 12.02
CA GLY A 431 15.19 2.03 12.52
C GLY A 431 16.05 3.10 11.84
N ALA A 432 15.42 4.19 11.37
CA ALA A 432 16.12 5.30 10.71
C ALA A 432 17.12 5.99 11.65
N TYR A 433 16.86 5.94 12.96
CA TYR A 433 17.67 6.55 14.02
C TYR A 433 18.61 5.57 14.74
N PHE A 434 18.81 4.38 14.17
CA PHE A 434 19.73 3.39 14.74
C PHE A 434 21.14 3.97 14.89
N ASP A 435 21.73 3.84 16.08
CA ASP A 435 23.04 4.40 16.42
C ASP A 435 24.15 3.34 16.54
N GLY A 436 23.82 2.07 16.31
CA GLY A 436 24.70 0.92 16.52
C GLY A 436 24.27 0.03 17.68
N GLU A 437 23.50 0.56 18.64
CA GLU A 437 23.06 -0.16 19.84
C GLU A 437 21.55 -0.02 20.08
N LEU A 438 21.04 1.21 20.02
CA LEU A 438 19.66 1.60 20.33
C LEU A 438 18.89 1.99 19.06
N ASN A 439 17.57 2.12 19.18
CA ASN A 439 16.66 2.49 18.08
C ASN A 439 16.70 1.51 16.90
N ARG A 440 16.79 0.21 17.20
CA ARG A 440 16.65 -0.84 16.21
C ARG A 440 15.21 -0.87 15.70
N GLY A 441 15.06 -1.01 14.38
CA GLY A 441 13.78 -1.17 13.71
C GLY A 441 13.87 -2.16 12.55
N HIS A 442 12.92 -2.10 11.62
CA HIS A 442 12.82 -3.01 10.48
C HIS A 442 14.11 -3.08 9.65
N ALA A 443 14.85 -1.98 9.50
CA ALA A 443 16.13 -1.98 8.80
C ALA A 443 17.20 -2.88 9.46
N GLN A 444 17.14 -3.10 10.77
CA GLN A 444 18.11 -3.95 11.46
C GLN A 444 17.56 -5.34 11.79
N MET A 445 16.27 -5.60 11.53
CA MET A 445 15.61 -6.89 11.79
C MET A 445 15.29 -7.67 10.50
N GLY A 446 15.01 -6.99 9.38
CA GLY A 446 14.51 -7.61 8.15
C GLY A 446 15.54 -8.32 7.25
N GLN A 447 16.79 -8.44 7.67
CA GLN A 447 17.89 -8.91 6.79
C GLN A 447 17.84 -10.42 6.45
N ASN A 448 17.11 -11.23 7.22
CA ASN A 448 17.20 -12.70 7.18
C ASN A 448 15.94 -13.45 6.68
N ILE A 449 15.09 -12.83 5.85
CA ILE A 449 13.90 -13.48 5.30
C ILE A 449 14.26 -14.36 4.09
N SER A 450 13.74 -15.60 4.05
CA SER A 450 13.83 -16.52 2.90
C SER A 450 12.45 -16.94 2.42
N PHE A 451 12.21 -16.95 1.11
CA PHE A 451 10.92 -17.38 0.54
C PHE A 451 10.96 -18.79 -0.03
N ASN A 452 10.06 -19.64 0.47
CA ASN A 452 9.85 -21.01 0.00
C ASN A 452 8.71 -21.07 -1.01
N ILE A 453 8.83 -22.01 -1.96
CA ILE A 453 7.88 -22.17 -3.07
C ILE A 453 6.72 -23.09 -2.67
N ILE A 454 5.51 -22.74 -3.11
CA ILE A 454 4.31 -23.58 -3.09
C ILE A 454 3.79 -23.69 -4.53
N GLN A 455 3.31 -24.88 -4.91
CA GLN A 455 2.84 -25.17 -6.26
C GLN A 455 1.34 -25.53 -6.29
N PRO A 456 0.60 -25.13 -7.34
CA PRO A 456 -0.79 -25.55 -7.53
C PRO A 456 -0.90 -26.97 -8.10
N TYR A 457 -2.10 -27.54 -8.08
CA TYR A 457 -2.44 -28.69 -8.93
C TYR A 457 -2.24 -28.30 -10.40
N SER A 458 -1.45 -29.09 -11.13
CA SER A 458 -1.04 -28.77 -12.50
C SER A 458 -2.05 -29.18 -13.57
N ARG A 459 -2.97 -30.12 -13.27
CA ARG A 459 -3.97 -30.64 -14.23
C ARG A 459 -5.23 -31.15 -13.52
N GLY A 460 -6.28 -31.37 -14.31
CA GLY A 460 -7.52 -32.03 -13.87
C GLY A 460 -8.55 -31.06 -13.25
N PRO A 461 -9.56 -31.59 -12.54
CA PRO A 461 -10.66 -30.76 -12.00
C PRO A 461 -10.20 -29.67 -11.03
N LEU A 462 -9.10 -29.93 -10.30
CA LEU A 462 -8.51 -29.03 -9.29
C LEU A 462 -7.40 -28.12 -9.85
N GLU A 463 -7.09 -28.22 -11.15
CA GLU A 463 -6.04 -27.41 -11.79
C GLU A 463 -6.13 -25.92 -11.44
N GLY A 464 -4.99 -25.36 -11.04
CA GLY A 464 -4.84 -23.99 -10.54
C GLY A 464 -5.11 -23.84 -9.04
N LEU A 465 -5.90 -24.69 -8.40
CA LEU A 465 -6.06 -24.64 -6.94
C LEU A 465 -4.80 -25.15 -6.25
N TYR A 466 -4.59 -24.67 -5.04
CA TYR A 466 -3.56 -25.17 -4.14
C TYR A 466 -4.18 -26.23 -3.22
N PRO A 467 -3.45 -27.31 -2.88
CA PRO A 467 -3.93 -28.29 -1.92
C PRO A 467 -4.18 -27.61 -0.56
N SER A 468 -4.92 -28.30 0.32
CA SER A 468 -5.02 -27.82 1.70
C SER A 468 -3.66 -27.99 2.37
N ILE A 469 -3.09 -26.89 2.85
CA ILE A 469 -1.75 -26.82 3.42
C ILE A 469 -1.85 -26.13 4.78
N GLU A 470 -1.11 -26.64 5.75
CA GLU A 470 -0.88 -26.01 7.04
C GLU A 470 0.63 -26.05 7.31
N ILE A 471 1.21 -24.88 7.60
CA ILE A 471 2.63 -24.68 7.88
C ILE A 471 2.72 -23.97 9.21
N GLN A 472 3.48 -24.55 10.14
CA GLN A 472 3.72 -24.06 11.48
C GLN A 472 5.13 -24.51 11.92
N PRO A 473 5.70 -23.94 13.00
CA PRO A 473 7.06 -24.25 13.46
C PRO A 473 7.31 -25.74 13.78
#